data_AF-A0A1Y1Z327-F1
#
_entry.id   AF-A0A1Y1Z327-F1
#
_cell.length_a   1.000
_cell.length_b   1.000
_cell.length_c   1.000
_cell.angle_alpha   90.00
_cell.angle_beta   90.00
_cell.angle_gamma   90.00
#
_symmetry.space_group_name_H-M   'P 1'
#
loop_
_entity.id
_entity.type
_entity.pdbx_description
1 polymer ?
#
loop_
_entity_poly.entity_id
_entity_poly.type
_entity_poly.pdbx_seq_one_letter_code
_entity_poly.pdbx_strand_id
1 'polypeptide(L)'
;MQLTNALASLILLAAAGVKAAPGTPVQERQATPTVYAQFFNGGGCQGPWLDDTVFAQNTNDCVNNTISANYGSTFFSGNTLTRTLRLYELSGCPVNQGRFFDLVPGQQGTGCFAQHIGSAKFV
;
A
#
# COMPACT_ATOMS: atom_id res chain seq x y z
N MET A 1 70.87 18.08 -11.59
CA MET A 1 69.70 18.96 -11.39
C MET A 1 68.55 18.25 -12.08
N GLN A 2 67.64 17.60 -11.33
CA GLN A 2 66.27 18.11 -11.05
C GLN A 2 65.49 18.31 -12.36
N LEU A 3 64.32 17.74 -12.63
CA LEU A 3 63.18 17.43 -11.76
C LEU A 3 62.54 16.10 -12.23
N THR A 4 62.36 15.07 -11.41
CA THR A 4 61.27 14.89 -10.41
C THR A 4 59.87 15.30 -10.89
N ASN A 5 58.97 14.30 -10.85
CA ASN A 5 57.52 14.42 -10.61
C ASN A 5 56.64 14.98 -11.75
N ALA A 6 56.06 14.06 -12.52
CA ALA A 6 54.66 14.22 -12.92
C ALA A 6 53.99 12.85 -13.17
N LEU A 7 53.18 12.44 -12.18
CA LEU A 7 51.86 11.83 -12.39
C LEU A 7 51.89 10.41 -13.02
N ALA A 8 52.20 9.33 -12.31
CA ALA A 8 51.37 8.74 -11.26
C ALA A 8 49.87 9.05 -11.41
N SER A 9 49.05 7.99 -11.52
CA SER A 9 47.57 7.99 -11.43
C SER A 9 46.81 7.87 -12.76
N LEU A 10 47.03 6.80 -13.53
CA LEU A 10 45.95 6.26 -14.37
C LEU A 10 45.14 5.23 -13.56
N ILE A 11 44.24 5.78 -12.75
CA ILE A 11 42.85 5.36 -12.57
C ILE A 11 42.62 3.84 -12.58
N LEU A 12 42.68 3.24 -11.38
CA LEU A 12 41.87 2.07 -11.06
C LEU A 12 40.40 2.47 -11.25
N LEU A 13 39.81 2.18 -12.42
CA LEU A 13 38.37 2.18 -12.54
C LEU A 13 37.85 1.06 -11.65
N ALA A 14 37.37 1.45 -10.48
CA ALA A 14 36.55 0.64 -9.62
C ALA A 14 35.43 0.05 -10.50
N ALA A 15 35.52 -1.25 -10.76
CA ALA A 15 34.33 -2.06 -10.95
C ALA A 15 33.57 -1.97 -9.62
N ALA A 16 32.81 -0.89 -9.44
CA ALA A 16 31.69 -0.85 -8.53
C ALA A 16 30.70 -1.87 -9.10
N GLY A 17 30.99 -3.15 -8.85
CA GLY A 17 29.98 -4.18 -8.86
C GLY A 17 28.97 -3.72 -7.85
N VAL A 18 27.92 -3.06 -8.33
CA VAL A 18 26.65 -3.03 -7.63
C VAL A 18 26.30 -4.51 -7.49
N LYS A 19 26.70 -5.12 -6.38
CA LYS A 19 26.07 -6.32 -5.89
C LYS A 19 24.66 -5.86 -5.58
N ALA A 20 23.80 -5.89 -6.60
CA ALA A 20 22.39 -6.09 -6.36
C ALA A 20 22.36 -7.35 -5.50
N ALA A 21 22.19 -7.17 -4.19
CA ALA A 21 21.83 -8.26 -3.31
C ALA A 21 20.71 -9.01 -4.06
N PRO A 22 20.78 -10.35 -4.18
CA PRO A 22 19.70 -11.10 -4.77
C PRO A 22 18.44 -10.62 -4.07
N GLY A 23 17.62 -9.84 -4.79
CA GLY A 23 16.33 -9.43 -4.28
C GLY A 23 15.67 -10.74 -3.90
N THR A 24 15.18 -10.82 -2.66
CA THR A 24 14.31 -11.93 -2.25
C THR A 24 13.37 -12.24 -3.41
N PRO A 25 13.25 -13.52 -3.81
CA PRO A 25 12.52 -13.89 -5.01
C PRO A 25 11.17 -13.18 -4.99
N VAL A 26 10.76 -12.60 -6.12
CA VAL A 26 9.51 -11.82 -6.25
C VAL A 26 8.30 -12.59 -5.68
N GLN A 27 8.37 -13.93 -5.65
CA GLN A 27 7.44 -14.81 -4.96
C GLN A 27 7.22 -14.50 -3.46
N GLU A 28 8.22 -14.07 -2.68
CA GLU A 28 8.07 -13.77 -1.26
C GLU A 28 7.29 -12.47 -0.98
N ARG A 29 7.18 -11.58 -1.97
CA ARG A 29 6.35 -10.36 -1.84
C ARG A 29 4.85 -10.64 -2.02
N GLN A 30 4.45 -11.86 -2.38
CA GLN A 30 3.06 -12.25 -2.65
C GLN A 30 2.43 -13.17 -1.59
N ALA A 31 3.15 -13.51 -0.51
CA ALA A 31 2.64 -14.50 0.44
C ALA A 31 1.51 -13.98 1.35
N THR A 32 1.44 -12.67 1.58
CA THR A 32 0.39 -12.09 2.45
C THR A 32 -0.83 -11.73 1.60
N PRO A 33 -2.02 -12.30 1.88
CA PRO A 33 -3.27 -11.89 1.26
C PRO A 33 -3.50 -10.38 1.43
N THR A 34 -3.85 -9.66 0.35
CA THR A 34 -3.97 -8.20 0.34
C THR A 34 -5.16 -7.72 -0.47
N VAL A 35 -5.60 -6.48 -0.24
CA VAL A 35 -6.43 -5.73 -1.18
C VAL A 35 -5.88 -4.31 -1.33
N TYR A 36 -5.95 -3.79 -2.55
CA TYR A 36 -5.57 -2.42 -2.88
C TYR A 36 -6.80 -1.52 -2.85
N ALA A 37 -6.72 -0.42 -2.11
CA ALA A 37 -7.75 0.59 -2.00
C ALA A 37 -7.25 1.90 -2.62
N GLN A 38 -7.97 2.42 -3.61
CA GLN A 38 -7.69 3.68 -4.27
C GLN A 38 -8.74 4.71 -3.89
N PHE A 39 -8.32 5.90 -3.48
CA PHE A 39 -9.20 6.92 -2.93
C PHE A 39 -9.41 8.06 -3.91
N PHE A 40 -10.65 8.53 -4.02
CA PHE A 40 -11.07 9.53 -4.99
C PHE A 40 -11.86 10.65 -4.31
N ASN A 41 -11.71 11.88 -4.80
CA ASN A 41 -12.42 13.04 -4.26
C ASN A 41 -13.95 12.93 -4.44
N GLY A 42 -14.39 12.49 -5.63
CA GLY A 42 -15.82 12.32 -5.94
C GLY A 42 -16.44 11.07 -5.32
N GLY A 43 -17.77 10.97 -5.33
CA GLY A 43 -18.51 9.82 -4.78
C GLY A 43 -18.63 8.61 -5.72
N GLY A 44 -18.06 8.66 -6.93
CA GLY A 44 -18.25 7.63 -7.97
C GLY A 44 -16.97 6.94 -8.46
N CYS A 45 -15.81 7.20 -7.85
CA CYS A 45 -14.50 6.68 -8.28
C CYS A 45 -14.16 7.02 -9.75
N GLN A 46 -14.71 8.12 -10.24
CA GLN A 46 -14.53 8.64 -11.61
C GLN A 46 -13.65 9.91 -11.63
N GLY A 47 -13.28 10.40 -10.43
CA GLY A 47 -12.53 11.63 -10.24
C GLY A 47 -11.01 11.40 -10.25
N PRO A 48 -10.22 12.44 -9.95
CA PRO A 48 -8.79 12.27 -9.77
C PRO A 48 -8.52 11.33 -8.60
N TRP A 49 -7.59 10.40 -8.83
CA TRP A 49 -7.00 9.58 -7.78
C TRP A 49 -6.21 10.49 -6.83
N LEU A 50 -6.53 10.40 -5.53
CA LEU A 50 -5.91 11.21 -4.48
C LEU A 50 -4.76 10.48 -3.80
N ASP A 51 -5.02 9.24 -3.38
CA ASP A 51 -4.08 8.43 -2.60
C ASP A 51 -4.47 6.95 -2.70
N ASP A 52 -3.59 6.05 -2.29
CA ASP A 52 -3.85 4.62 -2.21
C ASP A 52 -3.34 3.99 -0.91
N THR A 53 -3.90 2.83 -0.57
CA THR A 53 -3.48 2.07 0.59
C THR A 53 -3.62 0.59 0.30
N VAL A 54 -2.70 -0.20 0.87
CA VAL A 54 -2.76 -1.65 0.83
C VAL A 54 -3.20 -2.17 2.19
N PHE A 55 -4.31 -2.88 2.21
CA PHE A 55 -4.72 -3.63 3.39
C PHE A 55 -4.16 -5.05 3.29
N ALA A 56 -3.07 -5.30 4.01
CA ALA A 56 -2.43 -6.61 4.09
C ALA A 56 -2.99 -7.40 5.29
N GLN A 57 -3.37 -8.66 5.07
CA GLN A 57 -3.86 -9.57 6.10
C GLN A 57 -2.69 -10.16 6.91
N ASN A 58 -1.86 -9.30 7.51
CA ASN A 58 -0.72 -9.66 8.34
C ASN A 58 -0.98 -9.48 9.85
N THR A 59 -2.03 -8.75 10.23
CA THR A 59 -2.42 -8.51 11.62
C THR A 59 -3.94 -8.56 11.80
N ASN A 60 -4.38 -8.72 13.06
CA ASN A 60 -5.76 -8.56 13.50
C ASN A 60 -6.02 -7.18 14.13
N ASP A 61 -5.01 -6.31 14.14
CA ASP A 61 -5.12 -4.99 14.74
C ASP A 61 -6.09 -4.11 13.95
N CYS A 62 -6.66 -3.15 14.66
CA CYS A 62 -7.34 -2.06 13.99
C CYS A 62 -6.31 -1.12 13.36
N VAL A 63 -6.44 -0.88 12.07
CA VAL A 63 -5.58 0.05 11.34
C VAL A 63 -6.40 1.29 11.02
N ASN A 64 -6.00 2.44 11.55
CA ASN A 64 -6.60 3.72 11.17
C ASN A 64 -6.17 4.10 9.77
N ASN A 65 -7.10 4.65 9.00
CA ASN A 65 -6.75 5.28 7.74
C ASN A 65 -5.97 6.56 8.03
N THR A 66 -4.85 6.73 7.33
CA THR A 66 -3.94 7.87 7.52
C THR A 66 -4.06 8.91 6.42
N ILE A 67 -4.95 8.68 5.44
CA ILE A 67 -5.19 9.62 4.34
C ILE A 67 -5.78 10.91 4.89
N SER A 68 -5.01 11.99 4.74
CA SER A 68 -5.39 13.33 5.17
C SER A 68 -6.21 14.10 4.14
N ALA A 69 -6.18 13.66 2.88
CA ALA A 69 -6.98 14.25 1.82
C ALA A 69 -8.47 13.95 2.04
N ASN A 70 -9.34 14.93 1.77
CA ASN A 70 -10.78 14.68 1.78
C ASN A 70 -11.15 13.84 0.55
N TYR A 71 -11.72 12.66 0.77
CA TYR A 71 -12.15 11.75 -0.29
C TYR A 71 -13.60 11.32 -0.08
N GLY A 72 -14.32 11.15 -1.18
CA GLY A 72 -15.74 10.77 -1.19
C GLY A 72 -15.98 9.32 -1.60
N SER A 73 -14.98 8.65 -2.17
CA SER A 73 -15.11 7.24 -2.53
C SER A 73 -13.79 6.47 -2.58
N THR A 74 -13.91 5.14 -2.50
CA THR A 74 -12.80 4.19 -2.52
C THR A 74 -13.09 3.07 -3.51
N PHE A 75 -12.12 2.72 -4.36
CA PHE A 75 -12.19 1.57 -5.24
C PHE A 75 -11.28 0.46 -4.73
N PHE A 76 -11.80 -0.77 -4.68
CA PHE A 76 -11.05 -1.94 -4.23
C PHE A 76 -10.69 -2.85 -5.41
N SER A 77 -9.42 -3.25 -5.47
CA SER A 77 -8.90 -4.10 -6.55
C SER A 77 -7.88 -5.12 -6.03
N GLY A 78 -7.68 -6.19 -6.81
CA GLY A 78 -6.68 -7.21 -6.49
C GLY A 78 -6.94 -7.89 -5.15
N ASN A 79 -8.21 -8.12 -4.80
CA ASN A 79 -8.61 -8.70 -3.53
C ASN A 79 -8.18 -10.18 -3.47
N THR A 80 -7.07 -10.46 -2.81
CA THR A 80 -6.57 -11.81 -2.56
C THR A 80 -6.81 -12.26 -1.12
N LEU A 81 -7.62 -11.50 -0.35
CA LEU A 81 -7.92 -11.75 1.05
C LEU A 81 -8.52 -13.14 1.26
N THR A 82 -8.21 -13.76 2.39
CA THR A 82 -8.82 -15.02 2.83
C THR A 82 -9.81 -14.84 3.97
N ARG A 83 -9.83 -13.63 4.57
CA ARG A 83 -10.78 -13.21 5.60
C ARG A 83 -11.47 -11.92 5.21
N THR A 84 -12.62 -11.66 5.83
CA THR A 84 -13.38 -10.45 5.57
C THR A 84 -12.63 -9.25 6.15
N LEU A 85 -12.45 -8.22 5.34
CA LEU A 85 -11.95 -6.94 5.80
C LEU A 85 -13.15 -6.04 6.12
N ARG A 86 -13.33 -5.72 7.40
CA ARG A 86 -14.33 -4.74 7.84
C ARG A 86 -13.73 -3.34 7.82
N LEU A 87 -14.35 -2.47 7.04
CA LEU A 87 -13.98 -1.06 6.87
C LEU A 87 -14.98 -0.22 7.65
N TYR A 88 -14.50 0.58 8.59
CA TYR A 88 -15.30 1.42 9.47
C TYR A 88 -15.23 2.87 8.98
N GLU A 89 -16.37 3.57 9.04
CA GLU A 89 -16.44 5.00 8.77
C GLU A 89 -15.61 5.81 9.80
N LEU A 90 -15.60 5.35 11.05
CA LEU A 90 -14.88 5.98 12.16
C LEU A 90 -13.48 5.39 12.35
N SER A 91 -12.61 6.13 13.02
CA SER A 91 -11.31 5.64 13.49
C SER A 91 -11.45 4.72 14.71
N GLY A 92 -10.48 3.84 14.92
CA GLY A 92 -10.39 2.96 16.09
C GLY A 92 -11.24 1.70 16.04
N CYS A 93 -11.83 1.35 14.88
CA CYS A 93 -12.64 0.15 14.66
C CYS A 93 -13.71 -0.09 15.75
N PRO A 94 -14.59 0.89 16.01
CA PRO A 94 -15.59 0.76 17.05
C PRO A 94 -16.57 -0.35 16.71
N VAL A 95 -16.64 -1.38 17.56
CA VAL A 95 -17.42 -2.60 17.26
C VAL A 95 -18.94 -2.38 17.30
N ASN A 96 -19.41 -1.27 17.89
CA ASN A 96 -20.83 -0.95 18.07
C ASN A 96 -21.17 0.53 17.76
N GLN A 97 -20.35 1.23 16.99
CA GLN A 97 -20.59 2.64 16.65
C GLN A 97 -20.25 2.91 15.18
N GLY A 98 -20.95 3.87 14.59
CA GLY A 98 -20.73 4.26 13.20
C GLY A 98 -21.19 3.20 12.19
N ARG A 99 -20.98 3.50 10.91
CA ARG A 99 -21.26 2.57 9.81
C ARG A 99 -20.01 1.78 9.49
N PHE A 100 -20.22 0.56 9.00
CA PHE A 100 -19.14 -0.26 8.47
C PHE A 100 -19.58 -0.95 7.17
N PHE A 101 -18.60 -1.39 6.40
CA PHE A 101 -18.75 -2.17 5.19
C PHE A 101 -17.82 -3.37 5.26
N ASP A 102 -18.33 -4.54 4.86
CA ASP A 102 -17.56 -5.78 4.83
C ASP A 102 -17.15 -6.10 3.40
N LEU A 103 -15.84 -6.12 3.17
CA LEU A 103 -15.25 -6.61 1.95
C LEU A 103 -14.93 -8.10 2.14
N VAL A 104 -15.69 -8.98 1.49
CA VAL A 104 -15.51 -10.43 1.65
C VAL A 104 -14.34 -10.96 0.78
N PRO A 105 -13.73 -12.10 1.15
CA PRO A 105 -12.70 -12.77 0.36
C PRO A 105 -13.09 -12.98 -1.11
N GLY A 106 -12.16 -12.72 -2.02
CA GLY A 106 -12.36 -12.96 -3.44
C GLY A 106 -13.40 -12.07 -4.13
N GLN A 107 -14.02 -11.13 -3.42
CA GLN A 107 -14.90 -10.13 -4.02
C GLN A 107 -14.03 -9.18 -4.87
N GLN A 108 -13.98 -9.43 -6.18
CA GLN A 108 -13.26 -8.60 -7.13
C GLN A 108 -14.14 -7.45 -7.60
N GLY A 109 -13.55 -6.26 -7.73
CA GLY A 109 -14.19 -5.12 -8.37
C GLY A 109 -15.56 -4.80 -7.76
N THR A 110 -15.61 -4.65 -6.43
CA THR A 110 -16.83 -4.44 -5.63
C THR A 110 -17.62 -3.18 -5.95
N GLY A 111 -17.32 -2.53 -7.07
CA GLY A 111 -17.82 -1.22 -7.44
C GLY A 111 -17.10 -0.14 -6.66
N CYS A 112 -17.43 1.09 -7.02
CA CYS A 112 -16.98 2.23 -6.27
C CYS A 112 -17.71 2.29 -4.92
N PHE A 113 -16.95 2.33 -3.81
CA PHE A 113 -17.50 2.51 -2.48
C PHE A 113 -17.58 4.00 -2.13
N ALA A 114 -18.77 4.56 -2.19
CA ALA A 114 -19.03 5.99 -2.00
C ALA A 114 -19.14 6.42 -0.51
N GLN A 115 -18.21 5.99 0.35
CA GLN A 115 -18.18 6.41 1.76
C GLN A 115 -16.75 6.62 2.27
N HIS A 116 -16.65 7.36 3.37
CA HIS A 116 -15.41 7.56 4.11
C HIS A 116 -15.02 6.30 4.90
N ILE A 117 -13.71 6.12 5.12
CA ILE A 117 -13.12 4.96 5.78
C ILE A 117 -12.11 5.48 6.81
N GLY A 118 -12.52 5.55 8.07
CA GLY A 118 -11.64 5.99 9.16
C GLY A 118 -10.73 4.89 9.69
N SER A 119 -11.12 3.62 9.59
CA SER A 119 -10.28 2.49 10.00
C SER A 119 -10.69 1.16 9.38
N ALA A 120 -9.85 0.15 9.48
CA ALA A 120 -10.10 -1.19 8.95
C ALA A 120 -9.57 -2.30 9.88
N LYS A 121 -10.23 -3.45 9.89
CA LYS A 121 -9.82 -4.63 10.66
C LYS A 121 -10.27 -5.92 9.96
N PHE A 122 -9.45 -6.96 10.03
CA PHE A 122 -9.84 -8.30 9.58
C PHE A 122 -10.69 -9.03 10.62
N VAL A 123 -11.85 -9.54 10.18
CA VAL A 123 -12.79 -10.32 11.00
C VAL A 123 -12.79 -11.79 10.56
#